data_AF-A0A345YTR6-F1
#
_entry.id   AF-A0A345YTR6-F1
#
_cell.length_a   1.000
_cell.length_b   1.000
_cell.length_c   1.000
_cell.angle_alpha   90.00
_cell.angle_beta   90.00
_cell.angle_gamma   90.00
#
_symmetry.space_group_name_H-M   'P 1'
#
loop_
_entity.id
_entity.type
_entity.pdbx_description
1 polymer ?
#
loop_
_entity_poly.entity_id
_entity_poly.type
_entity_poly.pdbx_seq_one_letter_code
_entity_poly.pdbx_strand_id
1 'polypeptide(L)'
;MTGRSTLLVALARDRPVDARHGTPSTTRPSAVGVAQLVHADVPEVCNVGVLESRRGHGVGTALMAEAERRARPADRLRLNVGLDNPAARRLYERLGYRPTGELQTTTYDYVDACGVTRAATETSEWMEKHLLR
;
A
#
# COMPACT_ATOMS: atom_id res chain seq x y z
N MET A 1 10.82 -1.12 20.70
CA MET A 1 9.40 -0.77 20.86
C MET A 1 8.67 -1.13 19.60
N THR A 2 7.92 -2.24 19.59
CA THR A 2 7.12 -2.63 18.42
C THR A 2 5.88 -1.73 18.37
N GLY A 3 5.92 -0.69 17.54
CA GLY A 3 4.76 0.19 17.34
C GLY A 3 3.54 -0.63 16.89
N ARG A 4 2.35 -0.27 17.37
CA ARG A 4 1.12 -0.94 16.96
C ARG A 4 0.91 -0.68 15.46
N SER A 5 0.58 -1.70 14.69
CA SER A 5 0.20 -1.54 13.28
C SER A 5 -1.03 -2.39 12.93
N THR A 6 -1.71 -1.99 11.87
CA THR A 6 -2.84 -2.70 11.27
C THR A 6 -2.46 -3.13 9.87
N LEU A 7 -2.57 -4.42 9.56
CA LEU A 7 -2.50 -4.92 8.20
C LEU A 7 -3.88 -4.79 7.53
N LEU A 8 -3.94 -4.06 6.42
CA LEU A 8 -5.10 -3.97 5.54
C LEU A 8 -4.92 -4.95 4.39
N VAL A 9 -5.96 -5.73 4.11
CA VAL A 9 -5.94 -6.71 3.00
C VAL A 9 -7.15 -6.46 2.12
N ALA A 10 -6.90 -6.20 0.84
CA ALA A 10 -7.94 -6.14 -0.18
C ALA A 10 -8.21 -7.55 -0.71
N LEU A 11 -9.48 -7.94 -0.73
CA LEU A 11 -9.92 -9.26 -1.18
C LEU A 11 -10.73 -9.12 -2.47
N ALA A 12 -10.42 -9.91 -3.50
CA ALA A 12 -11.26 -10.06 -4.67
C ALA A 12 -12.17 -11.28 -4.54
N ARG A 13 -13.41 -11.14 -5.02
CA ARG A 13 -14.29 -12.29 -5.28
C ARG A 13 -14.27 -12.52 -6.78
N ASP A 14 -13.69 -13.62 -7.22
CA ASP A 14 -13.81 -14.00 -8.62
C ASP A 14 -15.25 -14.46 -8.89
N ARG A 15 -15.80 -14.08 -10.05
CA ARG A 15 -17.11 -14.59 -10.46
C ARG A 15 -17.00 -16.10 -10.66
N PRO A 16 -17.99 -16.91 -10.22
CA PRO A 16 -18.03 -18.30 -10.61
C PRO A 16 -18.10 -18.35 -12.14
N VAL A 17 -17.13 -19.04 -12.76
CA VAL A 17 -17.23 -19.43 -14.16
C VAL A 17 -18.41 -20.37 -14.30
N ASP A 18 -19.30 -20.10 -15.27
CA ASP A 18 -20.52 -20.88 -15.52
C ASP A 18 -20.16 -22.36 -15.69
N ALA A 19 -20.35 -23.13 -14.62
CA ALA A 19 -20.11 -24.56 -14.59
C ALA A 19 -21.30 -25.23 -15.27
N ARG A 20 -21.30 -25.27 -16.61
CA ARG A 20 -22.38 -25.91 -17.37
C ARG A 20 -22.63 -27.37 -16.98
N HIS A 21 -21.72 -28.02 -16.27
CA HIS A 21 -22.01 -29.22 -15.47
C HIS A 21 -21.04 -29.26 -14.27
N GLY A 22 -21.44 -28.80 -13.08
CA GLY A 22 -20.61 -28.95 -11.87
C GLY A 22 -21.05 -28.09 -10.70
N THR A 23 -20.98 -28.66 -9.49
CA THR A 23 -21.30 -28.06 -8.18
C THR A 23 -20.94 -26.57 -8.05
N PRO A 24 -21.76 -25.76 -7.34
CA PRO A 24 -21.42 -24.37 -7.08
C PRO A 24 -20.08 -24.27 -6.35
N SER A 25 -19.03 -23.83 -7.06
CA SER A 25 -17.75 -23.50 -6.47
C SER A 25 -17.90 -22.15 -5.77
N THR A 26 -18.08 -22.15 -4.45
CA THR A 26 -17.89 -20.96 -3.63
C THR A 26 -16.41 -20.62 -3.64
N THR A 27 -15.96 -19.88 -4.65
CA THR A 27 -14.56 -19.43 -4.73
C THR A 27 -14.26 -18.59 -3.49
N ARG A 28 -13.34 -19.07 -2.65
CA ARG A 28 -12.86 -18.31 -1.50
C ARG A 28 -12.28 -16.98 -1.98
N PRO A 29 -12.55 -15.86 -1.29
CA PRO A 29 -11.95 -14.59 -1.66
C PRO A 29 -10.41 -14.68 -1.57
N SER A 30 -9.72 -14.17 -2.59
CA SER A 30 -8.26 -14.16 -2.68
C SER A 30 -7.71 -12.78 -2.36
N ALA A 31 -6.59 -12.71 -1.62
CA ALA A 31 -5.90 -11.47 -1.34
C ALA A 31 -5.29 -10.91 -2.64
N VAL A 32 -5.63 -9.65 -2.96
CA VAL A 32 -5.20 -8.96 -4.18
C VAL A 32 -4.40 -7.69 -3.92
N GLY A 33 -4.31 -7.26 -2.67
CA GLY A 33 -3.47 -6.16 -2.26
C GLY A 33 -3.37 -6.06 -0.75
N VAL A 34 -2.32 -5.37 -0.29
CA VAL A 34 -2.01 -5.15 1.11
C VAL A 34 -1.53 -3.71 1.33
N ALA A 35 -1.75 -3.21 2.53
CA ALA A 35 -1.12 -1.99 3.05
C ALA A 35 -0.96 -2.13 4.57
N GLN A 36 0.07 -1.53 5.14
CA GLN A 36 0.27 -1.49 6.58
C GLN A 36 0.03 -0.08 7.09
N LEU A 37 -0.88 0.08 8.06
CA LEU A 37 -1.09 1.32 8.78
C LEU A 37 -0.36 1.24 10.12
N VAL A 38 0.70 2.03 10.28
CA VAL A 38 1.45 2.18 11.54
C VAL A 38 0.78 3.26 12.38
N HIS A 39 0.47 2.93 13.64
CA HIS A 39 -0.14 3.85 14.60
C HIS A 39 0.96 4.53 15.41
N ALA A 40 1.27 5.76 15.03
CA ALA A 40 2.19 6.67 15.72
C ALA A 40 1.50 8.04 15.92
N ASP A 41 2.21 9.02 16.50
CA ASP A 41 1.69 10.37 16.69
C ASP A 41 1.18 10.99 15.38
N VAL A 42 1.90 10.70 14.28
CA VAL A 42 1.42 10.87 12.92
C VAL A 42 1.32 9.48 12.30
N PRO A 43 0.11 8.97 12.02
CA PRO A 43 -0.03 7.64 11.42
C PRO A 43 0.57 7.60 10.02
N GLU A 44 1.11 6.44 9.67
CA GLU A 44 1.83 6.21 8.42
C GLU A 44 1.28 4.99 7.68
N VAL A 45 1.17 5.10 6.36
CA VAL A 45 0.94 3.94 5.48
C VAL A 45 2.25 3.49 4.85
N CYS A 46 2.65 2.25 5.12
CA CYS A 46 3.83 1.60 4.55
C CYS A 46 3.44 0.31 3.80
N ASN A 47 4.40 -0.31 3.12
CA ASN A 47 4.28 -1.66 2.56
C ASN A 47 3.03 -1.86 1.69
N VAL A 48 2.73 -0.88 0.84
CA VAL A 48 1.57 -0.92 -0.06
C VAL A 48 1.90 -1.74 -1.30
N GLY A 49 1.16 -2.83 -1.50
CA GLY A 49 1.35 -3.73 -2.63
C GLY A 49 0.02 -4.13 -3.25
N VAL A 50 -0.04 -4.18 -4.58
CA VAL A 50 -1.18 -4.70 -5.33
C VAL A 50 -0.67 -5.72 -6.34
N LEU A 51 -1.33 -6.87 -6.40
CA LEU A 51 -1.03 -7.91 -7.40
C LEU A 51 -1.06 -7.29 -8.79
N GLU A 52 -0.09 -7.66 -9.62
CA GLU A 52 0.08 -7.08 -10.95
C GLU A 52 -1.19 -7.16 -11.79
N SER A 53 -1.86 -8.32 -11.80
CA SER A 53 -3.13 -8.58 -12.49
C SER A 53 -4.34 -7.78 -11.97
N ARG A 54 -4.16 -7.03 -10.88
CA ARG A 54 -5.20 -6.22 -10.22
C ARG A 54 -4.80 -4.74 -10.11
N ARG A 55 -3.64 -4.35 -10.64
CA ARG A 55 -3.26 -2.93 -10.79
C ARG A 55 -4.22 -2.22 -11.75
N GLY A 56 -4.43 -0.92 -11.56
CA GLY A 56 -5.38 -0.14 -12.37
C GLY A 56 -6.87 -0.37 -12.07
N HIS A 57 -7.22 -1.32 -11.20
CA HIS A 57 -8.62 -1.66 -10.86
C HIS A 57 -9.10 -1.04 -9.54
N GLY A 58 -8.45 0.03 -9.07
CA GLY A 58 -8.87 0.75 -7.85
C GLY A 58 -8.48 0.10 -6.51
N VAL A 59 -7.76 -1.04 -6.50
CA VAL A 59 -7.36 -1.73 -5.26
C VAL A 59 -6.52 -0.84 -4.33
N GLY A 60 -5.51 -0.15 -4.88
CA GLY A 60 -4.68 0.77 -4.09
C GLY A 60 -5.50 1.93 -3.51
N THR A 61 -6.45 2.47 -4.29
CA THR A 61 -7.39 3.49 -3.81
C THR A 61 -8.23 2.99 -2.64
N ALA A 62 -8.75 1.76 -2.72
CA ALA A 62 -9.55 1.17 -1.65
C ALA A 62 -8.74 0.94 -0.38
N LEU A 63 -7.48 0.49 -0.50
CA LEU A 63 -6.56 0.32 0.63
C LEU A 63 -6.29 1.67 1.33
N MET A 64 -5.97 2.71 0.57
CA MET A 64 -5.70 4.04 1.12
C MET A 64 -6.94 4.65 1.77
N ALA A 65 -8.12 4.51 1.15
CA ALA A 65 -9.36 5.00 1.75
C ALA A 65 -9.69 4.33 3.10
N GLU A 66 -9.43 3.03 3.23
CA GLU A 66 -9.59 2.33 4.50
C GLU A 66 -8.53 2.76 5.53
N ALA A 67 -7.29 3.00 5.10
CA ALA A 67 -6.25 3.56 5.97
C ALA A 67 -6.63 4.95 6.49
N GLU A 68 -7.06 5.85 5.62
CA GLU A 68 -7.58 7.18 5.98
C GLU A 68 -8.74 7.07 6.97
N ARG A 69 -9.70 6.17 6.72
CA ARG A 69 -10.85 5.95 7.62
C ARG A 69 -10.40 5.52 9.03
N ARG A 70 -9.40 4.64 9.14
CA ARG A 70 -8.87 4.20 10.44
C ARG A 70 -8.00 5.25 11.11
N ALA A 71 -7.35 6.11 10.32
CA ALA A 71 -6.52 7.20 10.81
C ALA A 71 -7.31 8.48 11.15
N ARG A 72 -8.63 8.53 10.92
CA ARG A 72 -9.50 9.69 11.21
C ARG A 72 -9.34 10.36 12.58
N PRO A 73 -9.01 9.66 13.69
CA PRO A 73 -8.73 10.33 14.96
C PRO A 73 -7.50 11.25 14.92
N ALA A 74 -6.62 11.10 13.94
CA ALA A 74 -5.48 11.97 13.68
C ALA A 74 -5.83 13.04 12.64
N ASP A 75 -5.17 14.20 12.73
CA ASP A 75 -5.40 15.33 11.82
C ASP A 75 -4.74 15.15 10.43
N ARG A 76 -3.80 14.21 10.32
CA ARG A 76 -3.08 13.92 9.08
C ARG A 76 -2.62 12.46 9.01
N LEU A 77 -2.43 11.99 7.79
CA LEU A 77 -1.86 10.68 7.47
C LEU A 77 -0.70 10.88 6.50
N ARG A 78 0.43 10.20 6.76
CA ARG A 78 1.63 10.28 5.93
C ARG A 78 1.95 8.96 5.25
N LEU A 79 2.77 9.02 4.22
CA LEU A 79 3.37 7.87 3.55
C LEU A 79 4.69 8.30 2.92
N ASN A 80 5.57 7.33 2.67
CA ASN A 80 6.76 7.55 1.89
C ASN A 80 6.64 6.85 0.53
N VAL A 81 7.14 7.49 -0.53
CA VAL A 81 7.16 6.94 -1.89
C VAL A 81 8.53 7.12 -2.53
N GLY A 82 9.09 6.02 -3.05
CA GLY A 82 10.33 6.03 -3.82
C GLY A 82 10.24 6.98 -5.02
N LEU A 83 11.32 7.73 -5.28
CA LEU A 83 11.38 8.68 -6.40
C LEU A 83 11.26 7.98 -7.78
N ASP A 84 11.61 6.70 -7.84
CA ASP A 84 11.50 5.82 -9.01
C ASP A 84 10.12 5.15 -9.17
N ASN A 85 9.14 5.49 -8.31
CA ASN A 85 7.79 4.93 -8.34
C ASN A 85 6.72 5.96 -8.76
N PRO A 86 6.76 6.45 -10.01
CA PRO A 86 5.84 7.50 -10.47
C PRO A 86 4.38 7.01 -10.53
N ALA A 87 4.14 5.70 -10.63
CA ALA A 87 2.79 5.15 -10.60
C ALA A 87 2.13 5.28 -9.22
N ALA A 88 2.86 4.97 -8.14
CA ALA A 88 2.38 5.17 -6.77
C ALA A 88 2.24 6.66 -6.44
N ARG A 89 3.23 7.48 -6.83
CA ARG A 89 3.16 8.94 -6.66
C ARG A 89 1.87 9.52 -7.27
N ARG A 90 1.58 9.20 -8.53
CA ARG A 90 0.34 9.63 -9.20
C ARG A 90 -0.92 9.14 -8.49
N LEU A 91 -0.91 7.95 -7.91
CA LEU A 91 -2.04 7.49 -7.09
C LEU A 91 -2.22 8.40 -5.87
N TYR A 92 -1.17 8.64 -5.11
CA TYR A 92 -1.23 9.43 -3.88
C TYR A 92 -1.61 10.90 -4.15
N GLU A 93 -1.03 11.52 -5.18
CA GLU A 93 -1.37 12.88 -5.60
C GLU A 93 -2.87 12.99 -5.95
N ARG A 94 -3.43 12.04 -6.71
CA ARG A 94 -4.87 12.00 -7.02
C ARG A 94 -5.75 11.81 -5.78
N LEU A 95 -5.25 11.14 -4.74
CA LEU A 95 -5.96 10.96 -3.48
C LEU A 95 -5.85 12.18 -2.56
N GLY A 96 -5.10 13.21 -2.96
CA GLY A 96 -4.96 14.47 -2.22
C GLY A 96 -3.75 14.51 -1.27
N TYR A 97 -2.86 13.52 -1.35
CA TYR A 97 -1.56 13.61 -0.67
C TYR A 97 -0.66 14.60 -1.40
N ARG A 98 0.09 15.38 -0.63
CA ARG A 98 1.03 16.37 -1.15
C ARG A 98 2.45 16.05 -0.70
N PRO A 99 3.46 16.22 -1.58
CA PRO A 99 4.86 16.11 -1.17
C PRO A 99 5.18 17.12 -0.08
N THR A 100 5.96 16.71 0.91
CA THR A 100 6.43 17.60 1.98
C THR A 100 7.80 18.21 1.66
N GLY A 101 8.50 17.69 0.64
CA GLY A 101 9.90 18.00 0.36
C GLY A 101 10.90 17.30 1.29
N GLU A 102 10.42 16.56 2.28
CA GLU A 102 11.28 15.74 3.16
C GLU A 102 11.70 14.48 2.42
N LEU A 103 12.99 14.40 2.05
CA LEU A 103 13.59 13.24 1.39
C LEU A 103 14.23 12.31 2.41
N GLN A 104 14.10 11.00 2.17
CA GLN A 104 14.79 9.95 2.91
C GLN A 104 15.57 9.07 1.94
N THR A 105 16.88 9.00 2.12
CA THR A 105 17.75 8.07 1.39
C THR A 105 18.18 6.95 2.32
N THR A 106 17.93 5.71 1.91
CA THR A 106 18.28 4.51 2.67
C THR A 106 19.15 3.61 1.81
N THR A 107 20.27 3.15 2.37
CA THR A 107 21.11 2.10 1.77
C THR A 107 20.94 0.82 2.58
N TYR A 108 20.62 -0.28 1.91
CA TYR A 108 20.42 -1.58 2.56
C TYR A 108 21.05 -2.70 1.72
N ASP A 109 21.48 -3.75 2.42
CA ASP A 109 21.96 -4.96 1.77
C ASP A 109 20.78 -5.90 1.50
N TYR A 110 20.77 -6.51 0.31
CA TYR A 110 19.84 -7.57 -0.07
C TYR A 110 20.61 -8.73 -0.71
N VAL A 111 20.04 -9.93 -0.62
CA VAL A 111 20.60 -11.11 -1.28
C VAL A 111 19.88 -11.29 -2.61
N ASP A 112 20.64 -11.25 -3.71
CA ASP A 112 20.09 -11.47 -5.05
C ASP A 112 19.71 -12.95 -5.28
N ALA A 113 19.12 -13.24 -6.44
CA ALA A 113 18.68 -14.60 -6.78
C ALA A 113 19.83 -15.64 -6.84
N CYS A 114 21.08 -15.19 -6.93
CA CYS A 114 22.27 -16.04 -6.94
C CYS A 114 22.85 -16.24 -5.54
N GLY A 115 22.23 -15.69 -4.49
CA GLY A 115 22.74 -15.77 -3.13
C GLY A 115 23.84 -14.75 -2.81
N VAL A 116 24.07 -13.76 -3.69
CA VAL A 116 25.12 -12.75 -3.50
C VAL A 116 24.55 -11.53 -2.79
N THR A 117 25.21 -11.09 -1.72
CA THR A 117 24.86 -9.83 -1.06
C THR A 117 25.19 -8.65 -1.97
N ARG A 118 24.20 -7.79 -2.17
CA ARG A 118 24.27 -6.54 -2.94
C ARG A 118 23.79 -5.40 -2.07
N ALA A 119 24.36 -4.21 -2.25
CA ALA A 119 23.81 -2.99 -1.69
C ALA A 119 22.82 -2.35 -2.68
N ALA A 120 21.69 -1.88 -2.20
CA ALA A 120 20.78 -0.99 -2.91
C ALA A 120 20.69 0.34 -2.15
N THR A 121 20.56 1.44 -2.89
CA THR A 121 20.27 2.77 -2.34
C THR A 121 18.98 3.26 -2.95
N GLU A 122 18.01 3.59 -2.11
CA GLU A 122 16.73 4.15 -2.51
C GLU A 122 16.54 5.53 -1.90
N THR A 123 16.10 6.49 -2.71
CA THR A 123 15.65 7.80 -2.23
C THR A 123 14.14 7.89 -2.40
N SER A 124 13.49 8.39 -1.37
CA SER A 124 12.04 8.42 -1.23
C SER A 124 11.61 9.78 -0.66
N GLU A 125 10.40 10.21 -0.97
CA GLU A 125 9.84 11.49 -0.52
C GLU A 125 8.59 11.25 0.32
N TRP A 126 8.52 11.94 1.47
CA TRP A 126 7.32 11.93 2.29
C TRP A 126 6.19 12.71 1.63
N MET A 127 4.98 12.16 1.73
CA MET A 127 3.75 12.79 1.33
C MET A 127 2.75 12.78 2.48
N GLU A 128 1.97 13.86 2.62
CA GLU A 128 0.98 14.01 3.67
C GLU A 128 -0.39 14.44 3.12
N LYS A 129 -1.45 14.00 3.80
CA LYS A 129 -2.82 14.46 3.58
C LYS A 129 -3.44 14.82 4.92
N HIS A 130 -4.02 16.02 5.00
CA HIS A 130 -4.88 16.39 6.11
C HIS A 130 -6.19 15.61 6.04
N LEU A 131 -6.56 14.96 7.14
CA LEU A 131 -7.82 14.24 7.23
C LEU A 131 -8.90 15.20 7.72
N LEU A 132 -9.99 15.28 6.96
CA LEU A 132 -11.16 16.05 7.39
C LEU A 132 -11.80 15.31 8.57
N ARG A 133 -12.07 16.06 9.64
CA ARG A 133 -12.77 15.59 10.84
C ARG A 133 -14.22 15.24 10.52
#